data_AF-A0AAP0SL79-F1
#
_entry.id   AF-A0AAP0SL79-F1
#
_cell.length_a   1.000
_cell.length_b   1.000
_cell.length_c   1.000
_cell.angle_alpha   90.00
_cell.angle_beta   90.00
_cell.angle_gamma   90.00
#
_symmetry.space_group_name_H-M   'P 1'
#
loop_
_entity.id
_entity.type
_entity.pdbx_description
1 polymer ?
#
loop_
_entity_poly.entity_id
_entity_poly.type
_entity_poly.pdbx_seq_one_letter_code
_entity_poly.pdbx_strand_id
1 'polypeptide(L)' 'MAAKIEYVVVDGCVQDGSKIYKKGETYAPPSKEILELLLGEGKIAPRGKLPAKDEQDDGE' A
#
# COMPACT_ATOMS: atom_id res chain seq x y z
N MET A 1 9.41 -9.66 -14.73
CA MET A 1 8.94 -8.27 -14.56
C MET A 1 8.58 -8.12 -13.08
N ALA A 2 9.38 -7.39 -12.29
CA ALA A 2 9.21 -7.36 -10.84
C ALA A 2 7.93 -6.58 -10.49
N ALA A 3 6.91 -7.28 -10.01
CA ALA A 3 5.70 -6.67 -9.49
C ALA A 3 6.08 -5.76 -8.33
N LYS A 4 6.00 -4.44 -8.54
CA LYS A 4 6.11 -3.47 -7.47
C LYS A 4 4.85 -3.65 -6.62
N ILE A 5 4.98 -4.33 -5.48
CA ILE A 5 3.87 -4.47 -4.54
C ILE A 5 3.59 -3.06 -4.02
N GLU A 6 2.48 -2.48 -4.42
CA GLU A 6 1.98 -1.23 -3.87
C GLU A 6 1.41 -1.50 -2.47
N TYR A 7 1.70 -0.64 -1.50
CA TYR A 7 1.13 -0.70 -0.16
C TYR A 7 0.20 0.48 0.04
N VAL A 8 -0.84 0.31 0.84
CA VAL A 8 -1.81 1.35 1.18
C VAL A 8 -1.88 1.48 2.69
N VAL A 9 -1.98 2.71 3.18
CA VAL A 9 -2.22 2.95 4.61
C VAL A 9 -3.65 2.51 4.92
N VAL A 10 -3.80 1.54 5.81
CA VAL A 10 -5.11 1.01 6.22
C VAL A 10 -5.51 1.49 7.61
N ASP A 11 -4.52 1.88 8.41
CA ASP A 11 -4.72 2.35 9.77
C ASP A 11 -3.79 3.53 10.10
N GLY A 12 -4.39 4.58 10.68
CA GLY A 12 -3.70 5.81 11.05
C GLY A 12 -3.16 6.63 9.87
N CYS A 13 -1.97 7.19 10.06
CA CYS A 13 -1.20 7.89 9.04
C CYS A 13 0.28 7.48 9.13
N VAL A 14 0.95 7.45 7.99
CA VAL A 14 2.38 7.18 7.88
C VAL A 14 3.07 8.47 7.50
N GLN A 15 4.01 8.93 8.32
CA GLN A 15 4.84 10.08 8.00
C GLN A 15 6.19 9.60 7.45
N ASP A 16 6.51 10.07 6.25
CA ASP A 16 7.76 9.79 5.55
C ASP A 16 8.43 11.12 5.24
N GLY A 17 9.41 11.48 6.09
CA GLY A 17 10.02 12.80 6.07
C GLY A 17 8.98 13.92 6.23
N SER A 18 8.81 14.73 5.17
CA SER A 18 7.83 15.83 5.12
C SER A 18 6.49 15.46 4.51
N LYS A 19 6.31 14.22 4.03
CA LYS A 19 5.05 13.74 3.46
C LYS A 19 4.30 12.91 4.51
N ILE A 20 2.99 13.13 4.60
CA ILE A 20 2.11 12.35 5.47
C ILE A 20 1.11 11.65 4.57
N TYR A 21 1.12 10.33 4.59
CA TYR A 21 0.18 9.45 3.90
C TYR A 21 -0.93 9.07 4.86
N LYS A 22 -2.17 9.38 4.50
CA LYS A 22 -3.34 9.06 5.32
C LYS A 22 -3.93 7.72 4.90
N LYS A 23 -4.80 7.17 5.76
CA LYS A 23 -5.61 6.00 5.45
C LYS A 23 -6.27 6.13 4.05
N GLY A 24 -6.09 5.08 3.24
CA GLY A 24 -6.54 5.02 1.85
C GLY A 24 -5.51 5.51 0.83
N GLU A 25 -4.43 6.17 1.26
CA GLU A 25 -3.35 6.59 0.37
C GLU A 25 -2.32 5.49 0.15
N THR A 26 -1.83 5.42 -1.09
CA THR A 26 -0.75 4.52 -1.45
C THR A 26 0.54 5.02 -0.80
N TYR A 27 1.13 4.17 0.04
CA TYR A 27 2.42 4.39 0.65
C TYR A 27 3.43 3.46 0.01
N ALA A 28 4.51 4.02 -0.52
CA ALA A 28 5.65 3.26 -1.01
C ALA A 28 6.77 3.32 0.03
N PRO A 29 6.99 2.25 0.82
CA PRO A 29 8.03 2.28 1.84
C PRO A 29 9.41 2.46 1.21
N PRO A 30 10.27 3.31 1.78
CA PRO A 30 11.59 3.60 1.23
C PRO A 30 12.59 2.46 1.46
N SER A 31 12.29 1.52 2.38
CA SER A 31 13.17 0.41 2.75
C SER A 31 12.38 -0.77 3.32
N LYS A 32 12.94 -1.98 3.21
CA LYS A 32 12.31 -3.22 3.69
C LYS A 32 12.06 -3.20 5.20
N GLU A 33 12.94 -2.60 5.98
CA GLU A 33 12.80 -2.48 7.43
C GLU A 33 11.54 -1.68 7.82
N ILE A 34 11.32 -0.52 7.18
CA ILE A 34 10.12 0.31 7.37
C ILE A 34 8.86 -0.43 6.91
N LEU A 35 8.95 -1.13 5.78
CA LEU A 35 7.86 -1.96 5.26
C LEU A 35 7.44 -3.02 6.30
N GLU A 36 8.39 -3.80 6.81
CA GLU A 36 8.12 -4.88 7.76
C GLU A 36 7.60 -4.35 9.10
N LEU A 37 8.10 -3.20 9.55
CA LEU A 37 7.62 -2.54 10.77
C LEU A 37 6.17 -2.07 10.61
N LEU A 38 5.85 -1.35 9.53
CA LEU A 38 4.49 -0.85 9.29
C LEU A 38 3.48 -1.95 8.97
N LEU A 39 3.93 -3.02 8.28
CA LEU A 39 3.13 -4.23 8.07
C LEU A 39 2.89 -4.97 9.39
N GLY A 40 3.92 -5.10 10.22
CA GLY A 40 3.85 -5.77 11.52
C GLY A 40 2.95 -5.04 12.51
N GLU A 41 2.96 -3.71 12.49
CA GLU A 41 2.03 -2.87 13.24
C GLU A 41 0.60 -2.87 12.64
N GLY A 42 0.43 -3.31 11.39
CA GLY A 42 -0.86 -3.25 10.69
C GLY A 42 -1.27 -1.86 10.20
N LYS A 43 -0.31 -0.91 10.12
CA LYS A 43 -0.56 0.45 9.62
C LYS A 43 -0.75 0.48 8.10
N ILE A 44 -0.01 -0.36 7.39
CA ILE A 44 -0.10 -0.48 5.94
C ILE A 44 -0.42 -1.92 5.53
N ALA A 45 -1.00 -2.10 4.34
CA ALA A 45 -1.31 -3.40 3.78
C ALA A 45 -0.93 -3.47 2.29
N PRO A 46 -0.53 -4.65 1.76
CA PRO A 46 -0.24 -4.82 0.35
C PRO A 46 -1.52 -4.68 -0.48
N ARG A 47 -1.56 -3.66 -1.34
CA ARG A 47 -2.66 -3.40 -2.29
C ARG A 47 -2.82 -4.52 -3.31
N GLY A 48 -1.70 -5.17 -3.69
CA GLY A 48 -1.67 -6.29 -4.64
C GLY A 48 -2.21 -7.63 -4.12
N LYS A 49 -2.76 -7.67 -2.90
CA LYS A 49 -3.51 -8.83 -2.39
C LYS A 49 -4.99 -8.50 -2.16
N LEU A 50 -5.51 -7.49 -2.84
CA LEU A 50 -6.89 -7.56 -3.32
C LEU A 50 -6.85 -8.50 -4.53
N PRO A 51 -7.73 -9.51 -4.64
CA PRO A 51 -7.88 -10.22 -5.90
C PRO A 51 -8.02 -9.15 -6.96
N ALA A 52 -7.15 -9.19 -7.97
CA ALA A 52 -7.21 -8.27 -9.07
C ALA A 52 -8.67 -8.26 -9.52
N LYS A 53 -9.33 -7.11 -9.37
CA LYS A 53 -10.46 -6.78 -10.21
C LYS A 53 -9.84 -6.41 -11.56
N ASP A 54 -9.10 -7.34 -12.16
CA ASP A 54 -9.09 -7.54 -13.60
C ASP A 54 -10.52 -8.01 -13.94
N GLU A 55 -11.44 -7.06 -13.88
CA GLU A 55 -12.67 -7.06 -14.66
C GLU A 55 -13.01 -5.59 -14.89
N GLN A 56 -12.13 -4.93 -15.63
CA GLN A 56 -12.60 -4.09 -16.71
C GLN A 56 -13.08 -5.05 -17.80
N ASP A 57 -14.37 -5.37 -17.77
CA ASP A 57 -15.16 -5.87 -18.90
C ASP A 57 -16.29 -4.81 -18.99
N ASP A 58 -16.04 -3.67 -19.63
CA ASP A 58 -16.26 -3.42 -21.06
C ASP A 58 -17.64 -3.90 -21.55
N GLY A 59 -18.59 -2.96 -21.65
CA GLY A 59 -19.69 -2.99 -22.62
C GLY A 59 -20.81 -4.02 -22.45
N GLU A 60 -21.97 -3.58 -21.96
CA GLU A 60 -23.15 -3.24 -22.79
C GLU A 60 -24.20 -2.50 -21.96
#